data_AF-A0AAW0GCS7-F1
#
_entry.id   AF-A0AAW0GCS7-F1
#
_cell.length_a   1.000
_cell.length_b   1.000
_cell.length_c   1.000
_cell.angle_alpha   90.00
_cell.angle_beta   90.00
_cell.angle_gamma   90.00
#
_symmetry.space_group_name_H-M   'P 1'
#
loop_
_entity.id
_entity.type
_entity.pdbx_description
1 polymer ?
#
loop_
_entity_poly.entity_id
_entity_poly.type
_entity_poly.pdbx_seq_one_letter_code
_entity_poly.pdbx_strand_id
1 'polypeptide(L)' 'MALGRLFHYTIDAVLVSTVLAGVRRSSGFTPATNNIADENIRSVANKYLGIGESIFDMLQGTAVTSSYFKRDQTR' A
#
# COMPACT_ATOMS: atom_id res chain seq x y z
N MET A 1 -24.65 -4.17 -13.04
CA MET A 1 -24.28 -5.33 -12.17
C MET A 1 -22.79 -5.70 -12.21
N ALA A 2 -22.00 -5.31 -13.23
CA ALA A 2 -20.56 -5.62 -13.30
C ALA A 2 -19.64 -4.49 -12.81
N LEU A 3 -19.99 -3.22 -13.08
CA LEU A 3 -19.14 -2.06 -12.80
C LEU A 3 -18.82 -1.89 -11.30
N GLY A 4 -19.82 -2.11 -10.43
CA GLY A 4 -19.64 -1.99 -8.97
C GLY A 4 -18.68 -3.01 -8.38
N ARG A 5 -18.66 -4.24 -8.90
CA ARG A 5 -17.75 -5.29 -8.41
C ARG A 5 -16.32 -5.05 -8.85
N LEU A 6 -16.14 -4.62 -10.10
CA LEU A 6 -14.82 -4.25 -10.60
C LEU A 6 -14.22 -3.12 -9.77
N PHE A 7 -15.02 -2.09 -9.48
CA PHE A 7 -14.61 -0.97 -8.63
C PHE A 7 -14.21 -1.43 -7.22
N HIS A 8 -15.00 -2.30 -6.59
CA HIS A 8 -14.63 -2.88 -5.29
C HIS A 8 -13.32 -3.66 -5.36
N TYR A 9 -13.13 -4.53 -6.33
CA TYR A 9 -11.86 -5.27 -6.43
C TYR A 9 -10.65 -4.37 -6.67
N THR A 10 -10.81 -3.28 -7.42
CA THR A 10 -9.73 -2.29 -7.55
C THR A 10 -9.45 -1.58 -6.23
N ILE A 11 -10.48 -1.24 -5.45
CA ILE A 11 -10.29 -0.66 -4.12
C ILE A 11 -9.59 -1.67 -3.20
N ASP A 12 -10.06 -2.91 -3.17
CA ASP A 12 -9.49 -3.95 -2.32
C ASP A 12 -8.02 -4.21 -2.65
N ALA A 13 -7.68 -4.26 -3.94
CA ALA A 13 -6.30 -4.37 -4.38
C ALA A 13 -5.46 -3.18 -3.88
N VAL A 14 -5.95 -1.95 -4.04
CA VAL A 14 -5.25 -0.75 -3.54
C VAL A 14 -5.10 -0.78 -2.01
N LEU A 15 -6.11 -1.22 -1.28
CA LEU A 15 -6.04 -1.35 0.19
C LEU A 15 -5.01 -2.40 0.59
N VAL A 16 -4.99 -3.56 -0.06
CA VAL A 16 -4.01 -4.62 0.20
C VAL A 16 -2.59 -4.13 -0.06
N SER A 17 -2.33 -3.44 -1.18
CA SER A 17 -0.99 -2.90 -1.44
C SER A 17 -0.58 -1.84 -0.41
N THR A 18 -1.52 -1.00 0.03
CA THR A 18 -1.28 0.02 1.07
C THR A 18 -0.97 -0.62 2.43
N VAL A 19 -1.65 -1.71 2.79
CA VAL A 19 -1.35 -2.47 4.02
C VAL A 19 0.06 -3.07 3.94
N LEU A 20 0.44 -3.67 2.80
CA LEU A 20 1.78 -4.21 2.61
C LEU A 20 2.86 -3.12 2.68
N ALA A 21 2.59 -1.92 2.17
CA ALA A 21 3.47 -0.76 2.35
C ALA A 21 3.63 -0.38 3.83
N GLY A 22 2.56 -0.42 4.62
CA GLY A 22 2.61 -0.21 6.06
C GLY A 22 3.45 -1.26 6.81
N VAL A 23 3.35 -2.54 6.40
CA VAL A 23 4.23 -3.61 6.91
C VAL A 23 5.69 -3.29 6.61
N ARG A 24 6.01 -2.89 5.37
CA ARG A 24 7.36 -2.48 4.98
C ARG A 24 7.87 -1.30 5.80
N ARG A 25 7.03 -0.28 6.04
CA ARG A 25 7.41 0.92 6.80
C ARG A 25 7.65 0.63 8.28
N SER A 26 6.84 -0.25 8.87
CA SER A 26 6.90 -0.56 10.32
C SER A 26 7.96 -1.62 10.67
N SER A 27 8.17 -2.60 9.79
CA SER A 27 9.01 -3.77 10.07
C SER A 27 10.28 -3.85 9.22
N GLY A 28 10.35 -3.10 8.12
CA GLY A 28 11.44 -3.19 7.13
C GLY A 28 11.32 -4.36 6.14
N PHE A 29 10.35 -5.27 6.32
CA PHE A 29 10.16 -6.41 5.43
C PHE A 29 9.31 -6.07 4.20
N THR A 30 9.71 -6.54 3.03
CA THR A 30 9.01 -6.35 1.76
C THR A 30 8.71 -7.70 1.09
N PRO A 31 7.61 -7.84 0.33
CA PRO A 31 7.37 -9.03 -0.48
C PRO A 31 8.55 -9.32 -1.40
N ALA A 32 9.00 -10.57 -1.43
CA ALA A 32 10.14 -11.00 -2.24
C ALA A 32 9.76 -11.15 -3.72
N THR A 33 9.52 -10.03 -4.41
CA THR A 33 9.18 -10.02 -5.85
C THR A 33 10.33 -10.55 -6.73
N ASN A 34 11.56 -10.59 -6.20
CA ASN A 34 12.71 -11.21 -6.86
C ASN A 34 12.57 -12.72 -7.05
N ASN A 35 11.71 -13.38 -6.26
CA ASN A 35 11.44 -14.83 -6.40
C ASN A 35 10.49 -15.13 -7.57
N ILE A 36 9.92 -14.10 -8.21
CA ILE A 36 9.06 -14.25 -9.38
C ILE A 36 9.95 -14.44 -10.61
N ALA A 37 9.90 -15.62 -11.22
CA ALA A 37 10.72 -15.97 -12.38
C ALA A 37 10.36 -15.17 -13.63
N ASP A 38 9.09 -14.80 -13.78
CA ASP A 38 8.59 -14.02 -14.92
C ASP A 38 8.81 -12.51 -14.70
N GLU A 39 9.53 -11.86 -15.60
CA GLU A 39 9.86 -10.44 -15.49
C GLU A 39 8.64 -9.52 -15.59
N ASN A 40 7.65 -9.89 -16.41
CA ASN A 40 6.43 -9.09 -16.58
C ASN A 40 5.59 -9.16 -15.31
N ILE A 41 5.43 -10.35 -14.73
CA ILE A 41 4.69 -10.51 -13.47
C ILE A 41 5.40 -9.78 -12.34
N ARG A 42 6.74 -9.87 -12.28
CA ARG A 42 7.56 -9.13 -11.31
C ARG A 42 7.38 -7.62 -11.45
N SER A 43 7.39 -7.10 -12.67
CA SER A 43 7.19 -5.67 -12.94
C SER A 43 5.80 -5.20 -12.49
N VAL A 44 4.75 -5.98 -12.81
CA VAL A 44 3.38 -5.70 -12.37
C VAL A 44 3.27 -5.73 -10.84
N ALA A 45 3.86 -6.73 -10.19
CA ALA A 45 3.88 -6.84 -8.72
C ALA A 45 4.59 -5.63 -8.08
N ASN A 46 5.76 -5.25 -8.60
CA ASN A 46 6.50 -4.07 -8.13
C ASN A 46 5.69 -2.78 -8.30
N LYS A 47 5.02 -2.60 -9.45
CA LYS A 47 4.17 -1.44 -9.69
C LYS A 47 2.97 -1.42 -8.74
N TYR A 48 2.35 -2.56 -8.53
CA TYR A 48 1.22 -2.72 -7.60
C TYR A 48 1.60 -2.37 -6.16
N LEU A 49 2.74 -2.88 -5.67
CA LEU A 49 3.26 -2.54 -4.34
C LEU A 49 3.63 -1.05 -4.24
N GLY A 50 4.24 -0.48 -5.29
CA GLY A 50 4.59 0.94 -5.34
C GLY A 50 3.38 1.90 -5.29
N ILE A 51 2.23 1.48 -5.82
CA ILE A 51 0.97 2.23 -5.66
C ILE A 51 0.59 2.31 -4.18
N GLY A 52 0.69 1.19 -3.46
CA GLY A 52 0.41 1.13 -2.02
C GLY A 52 1.33 2.03 -1.21
N GLU A 53 2.61 2.09 -1.56
CA GLU A 53 3.58 2.98 -0.90
C GLU A 53 3.24 4.46 -1.08
N SER A 54 2.93 4.86 -2.32
CA SER A 54 2.51 6.25 -2.61
C SER A 54 1.29 6.67 -1.80
N ILE A 55 0.29 5.78 -1.68
CA ILE A 55 -0.92 6.07 -0.91
C ILE A 55 -0.62 6.08 0.58
N PHE A 56 0.18 5.15 1.07
CA PHE A 56 0.58 5.11 2.49
C PHE A 56 1.35 6.36 2.91
N ASP A 57 2.25 6.86 2.05
CA ASP A 57 3.00 8.09 2.30
C ASP A 57 2.09 9.33 2.29
N MET A 58 1.13 9.39 1.36
CA MET A 58 0.11 10.44 1.35
C MET A 58 -0.70 10.43 2.66
N LEU A 59 -1.17 9.25 3.09
CA LEU A 59 -1.92 9.09 4.33
C LEU A 59 -1.12 9.54 5.56
N GLN A 60 0.17 9.14 5.65
CA GLN A 60 1.05 9.62 6.72
C GLN A 60 1.24 11.14 6.67
N GLY A 61 1.47 11.71 5.49
CA GLY A 61 1.61 13.16 5.32
C GLY A 61 0.37 13.92 5.77
N THR A 62 -0.82 13.43 5.39
CA THR A 62 -2.09 13.98 5.86
C THR A 62 -2.27 13.80 7.36
N ALA A 63 -1.91 12.65 7.93
CA ALA A 63 -2.01 12.41 9.36
C ALA A 63 -1.10 13.33 10.19
N VAL A 64 0.10 13.67 9.70
CA VAL A 64 1.01 14.58 10.43
C VAL A 64 0.55 16.04 10.38
N THR A 65 -0.17 16.44 9.32
CA THR A 65 -0.60 17.83 9.09
C THR A 65 -2.03 18.12 9.54
N SER A 66 -2.84 17.09 9.73
CA SER A 66 -4.25 17.19 10.10
C SER A 66 -4.44 17.43 11.60
N SER A 67 -5.37 18.32 11.95
CA SER A 67 -5.79 18.56 13.35
C SER A 67 -6.55 17.39 13.98
N TYR A 68 -7.01 16.43 13.16
CA TYR A 68 -7.72 15.24 13.64
C TYR A 68 -6.80 14.14 14.15
N PHE A 69 -5.49 14.26 13.89
CA PHE A 69 -4.50 13.29 14.32
C PHE A 69 -3.59 13.93 15.37
N LYS A 70 -3.28 13.17 16.41
CA LYS A 70 -2.30 13.54 17.43
C LYS A 70 -1.21 12.49 17.47
N ARG A 71 0.04 12.92 17.71
CA ARG A 71 1.10 11.99 18.08
C ARG A 71 0.80 11.46 19.47
N ASP A 72 0.68 10.15 19.59
CA ASP A 72 0.63 9.50 20.90
C ASP A 72 2.03 9.56 21.50
N GLN A 73 2.19 10.28 22.62
CA GLN A 73 3.47 10.48 23.31
C GLN A 73 3.84 9.29 24.22
N THR A 74 2.98 8.28 24.29
CA THR A 74 3.10 7.15 25.24
C THR A 74 4.00 6.02 24.71
N ARG A 75 4.68 6.21 23.57
CA ARG A 75 5.67 5.27 23.02
C ARG A 75 6.92 5.97 22.53
#